data_AF-A0A1H1KW13-F1
#
_entry.id   AF-A0A1H1KW13-F1
#
_cell.length_a   1.000
_cell.length_b   1.000
_cell.length_c   1.000
_cell.angle_alpha   90.00
_cell.angle_beta   90.00
_cell.angle_gamma   90.00
#
_symmetry.space_group_name_H-M   'P 1'
#
loop_
_entity.id
_entity.type
_entity.pdbx_description
1 polymer ?
#
loop_
_entity_poly.entity_id
_entity_poly.type
_entity_poly.pdbx_seq_one_letter_code
_entity_poly.pdbx_strand_id
1 'polypeptide(L)'
;MDVALRTALFGRARIRKESPVEILQIIMQVILGITSVLLTLFILLHKGRGGGLSDMFGGGVGSSIGSSGVAERNLNTITVVVSLAWVASIVVLGLITKFASL
;
A
#
# COMPACT_ATOMS: atom_id res chain seq x y z
N MET A 1 -1.48 39.81 38.41
CA MET A 1 -2.62 39.08 37.78
C MET A 1 -2.13 38.01 36.80
N ASP A 2 -0.87 37.57 36.93
CA ASP A 2 -0.12 36.99 35.81
C ASP A 2 -0.01 35.47 35.84
N VAL A 3 -0.17 34.85 36.99
CA VAL A 3 0.01 33.40 37.15
C VAL A 3 -1.24 32.63 36.71
N ALA A 4 -2.43 33.12 37.07
CA ALA A 4 -3.71 32.51 36.70
C ALA A 4 -3.97 32.51 35.18
N LEU A 5 -3.53 33.56 34.48
CA LEU A 5 -3.65 33.65 33.02
C LEU A 5 -2.69 32.68 32.32
N ARG A 6 -1.47 32.50 32.87
CA ARG A 6 -0.47 31.57 32.35
C ARG A 6 -0.87 30.11 32.55
N THR A 7 -1.50 29.77 33.67
CA THR A 7 -2.02 28.41 33.92
C THR A 7 -3.27 28.12 33.08
N ALA A 8 -4.15 29.11 32.84
CA ALA A 8 -5.30 28.95 31.96
C ALA A 8 -4.91 28.74 30.48
N LEU A 9 -3.81 29.36 30.02
CA LEU A 9 -3.27 29.15 28.68
C LEU A 9 -2.60 27.78 28.53
N PHE A 10 -1.88 27.31 29.55
CA PHE A 10 -1.29 25.97 29.55
C PHE A 10 -2.32 24.84 29.67
N GLY A 11 -3.44 25.08 30.36
CA GLY A 11 -4.52 24.10 30.54
C GLY A 11 -5.39 23.83 29.31
N ARG A 12 -5.18 24.55 28.20
CA ARG A 12 -5.87 24.32 26.92
C ARG A 12 -5.07 23.43 25.97
N ALA A 13 -4.37 22.41 26.49
CA ALA A 13 -4.02 21.24 25.68
C ALA A 13 -5.34 20.54 25.28
N ARG A 14 -5.97 21.08 24.24
CA ARG A 14 -7.25 20.66 23.71
C ARG A 14 -7.06 19.23 23.20
N ILE A 15 -7.48 18.24 23.99
CA ILE A 15 -7.65 16.86 23.55
C ILE A 15 -8.58 16.92 22.34
N ARG A 16 -8.00 16.85 21.15
CA ARG A 16 -8.77 16.83 19.91
C ARG A 16 -9.45 15.46 19.90
N LYS A 17 -10.76 15.47 20.08
CA LYS A 17 -11.56 14.28 19.83
C LYS A 17 -11.53 14.08 18.32
N GLU A 18 -10.63 13.22 17.86
CA GLU A 18 -10.55 12.84 16.46
C GLU A 18 -11.95 12.41 16.01
N SER A 19 -12.44 13.04 14.96
CA SER A 19 -13.71 12.69 14.34
C SER A 19 -13.62 11.27 13.76
N PRO A 20 -14.73 10.51 13.72
CA PRO A 20 -14.73 9.18 13.09
C PRO A 20 -14.18 9.18 11.66
N VAL A 21 -14.31 10.31 10.95
CA VAL A 21 -13.82 10.49 9.58
C VAL A 21 -12.28 10.60 9.53
N GLU A 22 -11.66 11.29 10.48
CA GLU A 22 -10.19 11.37 10.59
C GLU A 22 -9.58 9.98 10.83
N ILE A 23 -10.20 9.19 11.71
CA ILE A 23 -9.79 7.80 11.97
C ILE A 23 -9.88 6.96 10.69
N LEU A 24 -10.98 7.08 9.94
CA LEU A 24 -11.17 6.37 8.68
C LEU A 24 -10.13 6.76 7.62
N GLN A 25 -9.80 8.05 7.51
CA GLN A 25 -8.76 8.53 6.59
C GLN A 25 -7.39 7.93 6.92
N ILE A 26 -7.00 7.90 8.19
CA ILE A 26 -5.74 7.29 8.63
C ILE A 26 -5.69 5.82 8.26
N ILE A 27 -6.77 5.07 8.52
CA ILE A 27 -6.86 3.65 8.15
C ILE A 27 -6.68 3.47 6.64
N MET A 28 -7.35 4.28 5.82
CA MET A 28 -7.22 4.21 4.36
C MET A 28 -5.81 4.57 3.88
N GLN A 29 -5.14 5.55 4.48
CA GLN A 29 -3.74 5.88 4.18
C GLN A 29 -2.80 4.72 4.51
N VAL A 30 -2.99 4.06 5.65
CA VAL A 30 -2.18 2.90 6.05
C VAL A 30 -2.38 1.74 5.08
N ILE A 31 -3.64 1.42 4.72
CA ILE A 31 -3.96 0.38 3.72
C ILE A 31 -3.30 0.71 2.38
N LEU A 32 -3.41 1.95 1.91
CA LEU A 32 -2.81 2.39 0.66
C LEU A 32 -1.27 2.28 0.69
N GLY A 33 -0.65 2.67 1.80
CA GLY A 33 0.80 2.56 1.99
C GLY A 33 1.27 1.10 1.96
N ILE A 34 0.62 0.22 2.72
CA ILE A 34 0.94 -1.21 2.76
C ILE A 34 0.78 -1.85 1.37
N THR A 35 -0.35 -1.60 0.71
CA THR A 35 -0.63 -2.17 -0.62
C THR A 35 0.36 -1.66 -1.68
N SER A 36 0.84 -0.42 -1.57
CA SER A 36 1.90 0.13 -2.46
C SER A 36 3.23 -0.62 -2.32
N VAL A 37 3.65 -0.89 -1.08
CA VAL A 37 4.89 -1.64 -0.80
C VAL A 37 4.75 -3.09 -1.27
N LEU A 38 3.61 -3.74 -0.98
CA LEU A 38 3.33 -5.10 -1.44
C LEU A 38 3.32 -5.21 -2.97
N LEU A 39 2.70 -4.26 -3.67
CA LEU A 39 2.71 -4.21 -5.14
C LEU A 39 4.12 -4.09 -5.69
N THR A 40 4.94 -3.22 -5.10
CA THR A 40 6.34 -3.07 -5.52
C THR A 40 7.10 -4.39 -5.35
N LEU A 41 6.97 -5.06 -4.20
CA LEU A 41 7.57 -6.36 -3.94
C LEU A 41 7.09 -7.43 -4.92
N PHE A 42 5.77 -7.50 -5.16
CA PHE A 42 5.19 -8.47 -6.08
C PHE A 42 5.63 -8.24 -7.52
N ILE A 43 5.72 -6.99 -7.98
CA ILE A 43 6.24 -6.66 -9.31
C ILE A 43 7.70 -7.09 -9.44
N LEU A 44 8.53 -6.85 -8.42
CA LEU A 44 9.93 -7.31 -8.42
C LEU A 44 10.02 -8.84 -8.47
N LEU A 45 9.13 -9.55 -7.77
CA LEU A 45 9.07 -11.01 -7.79
C LEU A 45 8.68 -11.57 -9.18
N HIS A 46 7.97 -10.80 -10.01
CA HIS A 46 7.74 -11.14 -11.42
C HIS A 46 9.01 -10.97 -12.28
N LYS A 47 9.80 -9.91 -12.05
CA LYS A 47 11.06 -9.69 -12.79
C LYS A 47 12.19 -10.64 -12.41
N GLY A 48 12.25 -11.12 -11.17
CA GLY A 48 13.25 -12.08 -10.72
C GLY A 48 13.10 -13.49 -11.32
N ARG A 49 12.09 -13.73 -12.17
CA ARG A 49 11.62 -15.07 -12.55
C ARG A 49 12.12 -15.58 -13.91
N GLY A 50 12.88 -14.81 -14.69
CA GLY A 50 13.28 -15.22 -16.06
C GLY A 50 14.51 -14.51 -16.66
N GLY A 51 15.52 -14.18 -15.85
CA GLY A 51 16.69 -13.42 -16.31
C GLY A 51 18.03 -13.95 -15.83
N GLY A 52 18.13 -15.23 -15.48
CA GLY A 52 19.43 -15.81 -15.12
C GLY A 52 20.40 -15.76 -16.32
N LEU A 53 21.71 -15.67 -16.06
CA LEU A 53 22.73 -15.63 -17.12
C LEU A 53 22.57 -16.80 -18.12
N SER A 54 22.12 -17.97 -17.66
CA SER A 54 21.81 -19.14 -18.51
C SER A 54 20.74 -18.86 -19.57
N ASP A 55 19.67 -18.11 -19.25
CA ASP A 55 18.64 -17.75 -20.22
C ASP A 55 19.12 -16.65 -21.17
N MET A 56 20.05 -15.80 -20.72
CA MET A 56 20.66 -14.74 -21.52
C MET A 56 21.81 -15.22 -22.42
N PHE A 57 22.43 -16.37 -22.11
CA PHE A 57 23.52 -16.98 -22.87
C PHE A 57 23.11 -18.22 -23.69
N GLY A 58 21.82 -18.36 -24.01
CA GLY A 58 21.34 -19.41 -24.90
C GLY A 58 20.96 -20.70 -24.18
N GLY A 59 20.09 -20.58 -23.17
CA GLY A 59 19.51 -21.68 -22.41
C GLY A 59 19.17 -22.86 -23.32
N GLY A 60 19.93 -23.95 -23.14
CA GLY A 60 20.08 -25.03 -24.12
C GLY A 60 18.79 -25.70 -24.56
N VAL A 61 18.91 -26.45 -25.67
CA VAL A 61 17.88 -27.20 -26.43
C VAL A 61 17.20 -28.34 -25.64
N GLY A 62 16.96 -28.18 -24.34
CA GLY A 62 16.28 -29.16 -23.50
C GLY A 62 15.69 -28.62 -22.18
N SER A 63 15.77 -27.32 -21.91
CA SER A 63 15.38 -26.76 -20.59
C SER A 63 13.91 -26.36 -20.51
N SER A 64 12.99 -27.29 -20.79
CA SER A 64 11.54 -27.05 -20.65
C SER A 64 10.93 -27.68 -19.38
N ILE A 65 11.72 -27.93 -18.33
CA ILE A 65 11.23 -28.62 -17.13
C ILE A 65 11.67 -27.85 -15.88
N GLY A 66 10.74 -27.15 -15.24
CA GLY A 66 10.91 -26.77 -13.84
C GLY A 66 10.28 -25.45 -13.38
N SER A 67 9.78 -24.58 -14.26
CA SER A 67 9.00 -23.43 -13.79
C SER A 67 7.66 -23.93 -13.25
N SER A 68 7.47 -23.86 -11.94
CA SER A 68 6.20 -24.15 -11.26
C SER A 68 5.10 -23.23 -11.78
N GLY A 69 4.43 -23.61 -12.87
CA GLY A 69 3.38 -22.81 -13.52
C GLY A 69 2.20 -22.49 -12.58
N VAL A 70 2.00 -23.30 -11.54
CA VAL A 70 1.01 -23.02 -10.48
C VAL A 70 1.42 -21.84 -9.62
N ALA A 71 2.69 -21.77 -9.22
CA ALA A 71 3.21 -20.66 -8.41
C ALA A 71 3.26 -19.35 -9.22
N GLU A 72 3.47 -19.44 -10.54
CA GLU A 72 3.45 -18.29 -11.44
C GLU A 72 2.03 -17.73 -11.61
N ARG A 73 1.07 -18.62 -11.92
CA ARG A 73 -0.35 -18.24 -12.04
C ARG A 73 -0.91 -17.67 -10.75
N ASN A 74 -0.54 -18.24 -9.60
CA ASN A 74 -0.98 -17.74 -8.31
C ASN A 74 -0.42 -16.34 -8.02
N LEU A 75 0.88 -16.13 -8.28
CA LEU A 75 1.52 -14.83 -8.06
C LEU A 75 0.90 -13.72 -8.92
N ASN A 76 0.62 -14.00 -10.19
CA ASN A 76 -0.08 -13.08 -11.08
C ASN A 76 -1.48 -12.75 -10.54
N THR A 77 -2.24 -13.78 -10.15
CA THR A 77 -3.62 -13.61 -9.63
C THR A 77 -3.64 -12.75 -8.37
N ILE A 78 -2.75 -13.02 -7.41
CA ILE A 78 -2.65 -12.23 -6.17
C ILE A 78 -2.28 -10.78 -6.50
N THR A 79 -1.36 -10.56 -7.43
CA THR A 79 -0.92 -9.21 -7.80
C THR A 79 -2.04 -8.41 -8.46
N VAL A 80 -2.83 -9.05 -9.34
CA VAL A 80 -4.01 -8.42 -9.95
C VAL A 80 -5.02 -8.03 -8.87
N VAL A 81 -5.36 -8.94 -7.95
CA VAL A 81 -6.33 -8.66 -6.87
C VAL A 81 -5.83 -7.51 -5.97
N VAL A 82 -4.56 -7.53 -5.58
CA VAL A 82 -3.98 -6.46 -4.74
C VAL A 82 -3.90 -5.13 -5.50
N SER A 83 -3.63 -5.14 -6.81
CA SER A 83 -3.64 -3.93 -7.64
C SER A 83 -5.02 -3.29 -7.72
N LEU A 84 -6.09 -4.10 -7.84
CA LEU A 84 -7.46 -3.61 -7.85
C LEU A 84 -7.85 -3.01 -6.49
N ALA A 85 -7.48 -3.68 -5.39
CA ALA A 85 -7.69 -3.14 -4.04
C ALA A 85 -6.94 -1.82 -3.82
N TRP A 86 -5.70 -1.71 -4.30
CA TRP A 86 -4.89 -0.49 -4.23
C TRP A 86 -5.55 0.68 -4.97
N VAL A 87 -6.00 0.47 -6.22
CA VAL A 87 -6.73 1.50 -6.99
C VAL A 87 -8.02 1.89 -6.29
N ALA A 88 -8.79 0.93 -5.77
CA ALA A 88 -10.02 1.21 -5.04
C ALA A 88 -9.76 2.06 -3.79
N SER A 89 -8.70 1.78 -3.03
CA SER A 89 -8.28 2.60 -1.89
C SER A 89 -7.96 4.05 -2.29
N ILE A 90 -7.29 4.28 -3.43
CA ILE A 90 -7.02 5.63 -3.94
C ILE A 90 -8.32 6.37 -4.23
N VAL A 91 -9.26 5.72 -4.93
CA VAL A 91 -10.54 6.33 -5.29
C VAL A 91 -11.34 6.68 -4.04
N VAL A 92 -11.50 5.73 -3.11
CA VAL A 92 -12.25 5.94 -1.86
C VAL A 92 -11.63 7.07 -1.03
N LEU A 93 -10.30 7.06 -0.86
CA LEU A 93 -9.60 8.12 -0.16
C LEU A 93 -9.77 9.48 -0.85
N GLY A 94 -9.70 9.53 -2.18
CA GLY A 94 -9.95 10.74 -2.97
C GLY A 94 -11.38 11.28 -2.85
N LEU A 95 -12.38 10.39 -2.77
CA LEU A 95 -13.77 10.80 -2.53
C LEU A 95 -13.93 11.34 -1.10
N ILE A 96 -13.42 10.63 -0.09
CA ILE A 96 -13.49 11.08 1.30
C ILE A 96 -12.82 12.43 1.46
N THR A 97 -11.62 12.64 0.92
CA THR A 97 -10.91 13.93 1.05
C THR A 97 -11.66 15.06 0.36
N LYS A 98 -12.20 14.83 -0.85
CA LYS A 98 -12.95 15.84 -1.60
C LYS A 98 -14.26 16.25 -0.92
N PHE A 99 -15.01 15.29 -0.39
CA PHE A 99 -16.33 15.57 0.21
C PHE A 99 -16.27 15.91 1.69
N ALA A 100 -15.26 15.45 2.43
CA ALA A 100 -15.04 15.85 3.82
C ALA A 100 -14.38 17.23 3.95
N SER A 101 -13.78 17.76 2.88
CA SER A 101 -13.25 19.13 2.83
C SER A 101 -14.28 20.21 2.45
N LEU A 102 -15.49 19.80 2.08
CA LEU A 102 -16.63 20.68 1.77
C LEU A 102 -17.45 20.95 3.03
#